data_AF-A0A7Y2L436-F1
#
_entry.id   AF-A0A7Y2L436-F1
#
_cell.length_a   1.000
_cell.length_b   1.000
_cell.length_c   1.000
_cell.angle_alpha   90.00
_cell.angle_beta   90.00
_cell.angle_gamma   90.00
#
_symmetry.space_group_name_H-M   'P 1'
#
loop_
_entity.id
_entity.type
_entity.pdbx_description
1 polymer ?
#
loop_
_entity_poly.entity_id
_entity_poly.type
_entity_poly.pdbx_seq_one_letter_code
_entity_poly.pdbx_strand_id
1 'polypeptide(L)'
;PMPKQPSDVAQVGDLIRVQPQADGSLKFSQVPNVQGALVSLDPDNGAIRALVGGFAFEQSNYNRAMQAKRQPGSSFKPFIYSAALDNGYTAATLVNDAPIVFVDEYLDKVWRPKNDTNTFLGPIRVREALYKSRNLVSIRLLQSLGIDRTIDYISKFGFNKQDLPRNLSLALGTATLTPMEI
;
A
#
# COMPACT_ATOMS: atom_id res chain seq x y z
N PRO A 1 26.93 -5.06 -16.48
CA PRO A 1 28.07 -5.97 -16.18
C PRO A 1 28.42 -5.88 -14.69
N MET A 2 28.75 -7.00 -14.05
CA MET A 2 29.20 -7.00 -12.65
C MET A 2 30.66 -6.50 -12.61
N PRO A 3 31.02 -5.56 -11.72
CA PRO A 3 32.40 -5.10 -11.59
C PRO A 3 33.32 -6.25 -11.16
N LYS A 4 34.53 -6.34 -11.74
CA LYS A 4 35.49 -7.42 -11.49
C LYS A 4 36.70 -6.96 -10.67
N GLN A 5 36.98 -5.66 -10.66
CA GLN A 5 38.11 -5.07 -9.95
C GLN A 5 37.72 -3.70 -9.36
N PRO A 6 38.41 -3.19 -8.32
CA PRO A 6 38.06 -1.93 -7.67
C PRO A 6 38.01 -0.72 -8.60
N SER A 7 38.90 -0.66 -9.60
CA SER A 7 38.93 0.40 -10.60
C SER A 7 37.71 0.44 -11.53
N ASP A 8 36.90 -0.62 -11.55
CA ASP A 8 35.61 -0.62 -12.25
C ASP A 8 34.54 0.17 -11.48
N VAL A 9 34.76 0.47 -10.20
CA VAL A 9 33.78 1.06 -9.27
C VAL A 9 34.18 2.44 -8.79
N ALA A 10 35.48 2.70 -8.57
CA ALA A 10 35.97 3.98 -8.07
C ALA A 10 37.35 4.35 -8.66
N GLN A 11 37.61 5.66 -8.74
CA GLN A 11 38.85 6.27 -9.23
C GLN A 11 39.47 7.21 -8.20
N VAL A 12 40.77 7.48 -8.33
CA VAL A 12 41.46 8.45 -7.49
C VAL A 12 40.84 9.83 -7.70
N GLY A 13 40.34 10.44 -6.62
CA GLY A 13 39.62 11.71 -6.66
C GLY A 13 38.12 11.59 -6.39
N ASP A 14 37.56 10.37 -6.39
CA ASP A 14 36.14 10.16 -6.11
C ASP A 14 35.77 10.45 -4.65
N LEU A 15 34.63 11.12 -4.46
CA LEU A 15 33.99 11.24 -3.16
C LEU A 15 33.09 10.03 -2.91
N ILE A 16 33.52 9.15 -2.01
CA ILE A 16 32.82 7.92 -1.68
C ILE A 16 32.21 7.96 -0.27
N ARG A 17 31.36 6.98 0.05
CA ARG A 17 30.88 6.73 1.41
C ARG A 17 31.42 5.41 1.91
N VAL A 18 31.73 5.38 3.20
CA VAL A 18 32.17 4.17 3.91
C VAL A 18 31.39 4.05 5.21
N GLN A 19 31.15 2.82 5.63
CA GLN A 19 30.51 2.50 6.90
C GLN A 19 31.51 1.77 7.81
N PRO A 20 31.84 2.32 8.99
CA PRO A 20 32.63 1.61 9.98
C PRO A 20 31.95 0.30 10.41
N GLN A 21 32.75 -0.75 10.52
CA GLN A 21 32.32 -2.05 11.02
C GLN A 21 32.80 -2.26 12.46
N ALA A 22 32.23 -3.25 13.15
CA ALA A 22 32.55 -3.52 14.55
C ALA A 22 34.01 -3.95 14.79
N ASP A 23 34.67 -4.53 13.77
CA ASP A 23 36.08 -4.92 13.79
C ASP A 23 37.04 -3.75 13.44
N GLY A 24 36.51 -2.54 13.26
CA GLY A 24 37.27 -1.35 12.88
C GLY A 24 37.52 -1.21 11.37
N SER A 25 37.11 -2.18 10.55
CA SER A 25 37.23 -2.06 9.09
C SER A 25 36.21 -1.08 8.50
N LEU A 26 36.50 -0.59 7.28
CA LEU A 26 35.62 0.31 6.54
C LEU A 26 34.99 -0.44 5.36
N LYS A 27 33.67 -0.47 5.31
CA LYS A 27 32.91 -1.05 4.20
C LYS A 27 32.47 0.03 3.22
N PHE A 28 32.80 -0.13 1.93
CA PHE A 28 32.28 0.74 0.87
C PHE A 28 30.74 0.74 0.87
N SER A 29 30.13 1.91 0.86
CA SER A 29 28.68 2.08 0.99
C SER A 29 28.15 3.18 0.08
N GLN A 30 26.83 3.23 -0.05
CA GLN A 30 26.14 4.26 -0.83
C GLN A 30 24.91 4.73 -0.04
N VAL A 31 24.65 6.04 -0.09
CA VAL A 31 23.40 6.59 0.43
C VAL A 31 22.26 6.09 -0.46
N PRO A 32 21.21 5.46 0.10
CA PRO A 32 20.08 5.01 -0.70
C PRO A 32 19.36 6.18 -1.39
N ASN A 33 19.09 6.03 -2.69
CA ASN A 33 18.20 6.96 -3.41
C ASN A 33 16.74 6.75 -3.00
N VAL A 34 16.37 5.51 -2.68
CA VAL A 34 15.03 5.17 -2.18
C VAL A 34 14.84 5.67 -0.75
N GLN A 35 13.61 6.02 -0.40
CA GLN A 35 13.24 6.50 0.93
C GLN A 35 12.30 5.53 1.62
N GLY A 36 12.30 5.57 2.95
CA GLY A 36 11.36 4.84 3.81
C GLY A 36 10.68 5.77 4.80
N ALA A 37 9.59 5.29 5.37
CA ALA A 37 8.92 5.92 6.50
C ALA A 37 8.46 4.83 7.46
N LEU A 38 8.48 5.13 8.75
CA LEU A 38 7.98 4.24 9.79
C LEU A 38 7.22 5.06 10.82
N VAL A 39 6.07 4.55 11.24
CA VAL A 39 5.32 5.04 12.39
C VAL A 39 4.87 3.84 13.20
N SER A 40 4.97 3.94 14.52
CA SER A 40 4.48 2.94 15.46
C SER A 40 3.63 3.64 16.50
N LEU A 41 2.42 3.12 16.73
CA LEU A 41 1.44 3.68 17.63
C LEU A 41 1.08 2.69 18.74
N ASP A 42 0.70 3.22 19.90
CA ASP A 42 -0.05 2.48 20.90
C ASP A 42 -1.54 2.47 20.50
N PRO A 43 -2.15 1.30 20.26
CA PRO A 43 -3.53 1.22 19.79
C PRO A 43 -4.56 1.63 20.85
N ASP A 44 -4.21 1.62 22.15
CA ASP A 44 -5.16 1.91 23.23
C ASP A 44 -5.42 3.42 23.39
N ASN A 45 -4.44 4.25 23.03
CA ASN A 45 -4.49 5.70 23.26
C ASN A 45 -3.96 6.56 22.09
N GLY A 46 -3.44 5.95 21.02
CA GLY A 46 -2.89 6.66 19.86
C GLY A 46 -1.51 7.28 20.08
N ALA A 47 -0.83 7.01 21.19
CA ALA A 47 0.49 7.56 21.46
C ALA A 47 1.54 7.08 20.45
N ILE A 48 2.30 8.02 19.88
CA ILE A 48 3.39 7.72 18.95
C ILE A 48 4.58 7.16 19.74
N ARG A 49 4.92 5.89 19.49
CA ARG A 49 6.05 5.19 20.12
C ARG A 49 7.34 5.36 19.33
N ALA A 50 7.23 5.40 18.01
CA ALA A 50 8.35 5.66 17.11
C ALA A 50 7.87 6.37 15.84
N LEU A 51 8.69 7.26 15.31
CA LEU A 51 8.43 7.96 14.06
C LEU A 51 9.74 8.22 13.30
N VAL A 52 9.80 7.76 12.06
CA VAL A 52 10.92 7.96 11.12
C VAL A 52 10.36 8.49 9.80
N GLY A 53 10.74 9.71 9.44
CA GLY A 53 10.22 10.41 8.25
C GLY A 53 11.05 10.24 6.97
N GLY A 54 12.20 9.57 7.03
CA GLY A 54 13.13 9.42 5.91
C GLY A 54 14.42 8.74 6.33
N PHE A 55 15.31 8.51 5.36
CA PHE A 55 16.61 7.85 5.61
C PHE A 55 17.52 8.64 6.56
N ALA A 56 17.61 9.97 6.38
CA ALA A 56 18.40 10.86 7.21
C ALA A 56 17.75 12.25 7.25
N PHE A 57 17.59 12.80 8.45
CA PHE A 57 16.94 14.10 8.64
C PHE A 57 17.79 15.25 8.11
N GLU A 58 19.11 15.11 8.19
CA GLU A 58 20.12 16.06 7.71
C GLU A 58 20.09 16.21 6.19
N GLN A 59 19.61 15.18 5.47
CA GLN A 59 19.42 15.26 4.02
C GLN A 59 18.07 15.88 3.65
N SER A 60 17.04 15.65 4.46
CA SER A 60 15.68 16.14 4.21
C SER A 60 14.87 16.15 5.49
N ASN A 61 14.40 17.34 5.86
CA ASN A 61 13.46 17.54 6.97
C ASN A 61 12.00 17.21 6.61
N TYR A 62 11.73 16.72 5.40
CA TYR A 62 10.40 16.31 4.97
C TYR A 62 9.99 14.99 5.63
N ASN A 63 8.93 15.03 6.44
CA ASN A 63 8.46 13.91 7.23
C ASN A 63 7.47 13.06 6.44
N ARG A 64 7.97 12.00 5.79
CA ARG A 64 7.14 11.12 4.95
C ARG A 64 6.08 10.33 5.73
N ALA A 65 6.30 10.07 7.02
CA ALA A 65 5.30 9.40 7.85
C ALA A 65 4.03 10.24 8.04
N MET A 66 4.17 11.57 8.03
CA MET A 66 3.09 12.52 8.30
C MET A 66 2.59 13.28 7.07
N GLN A 67 3.44 13.43 6.05
CA GLN A 67 3.20 14.38 4.95
C GLN A 67 3.14 13.70 3.58
N ALA A 68 3.76 12.52 3.40
CA ALA A 68 3.85 11.89 2.10
C ALA A 68 2.63 11.02 1.83
N LYS A 69 1.65 11.59 1.12
CA LYS A 69 0.51 10.84 0.61
C LYS A 69 0.95 9.88 -0.49
N ARG A 70 0.65 8.59 -0.33
CA ARG A 70 0.97 7.48 -1.24
C ARG A 70 -0.22 6.53 -1.37
N GLN A 71 -0.24 5.74 -2.43
CA GLN A 71 -1.23 4.69 -2.59
C GLN A 71 -0.89 3.51 -1.65
N PRO A 72 -1.76 3.14 -0.70
CA PRO A 72 -1.54 1.99 0.18
C PRO A 72 -1.63 0.66 -0.59
N GLY A 73 -2.34 0.63 -1.71
CA GLY A 73 -2.56 -0.60 -2.46
C GLY A 73 -3.30 -1.65 -1.62
N SER A 74 -2.80 -2.88 -1.59
CA SER A 74 -3.48 -3.99 -0.92
C SER A 74 -3.59 -3.84 0.60
N SER A 75 -2.76 -3.02 1.25
CA SER A 75 -2.89 -2.76 2.70
C SER A 75 -4.19 -2.05 3.07
N PHE A 76 -4.91 -1.48 2.09
CA PHE A 76 -6.21 -0.84 2.28
C PHE A 76 -7.40 -1.83 2.31
N LYS A 77 -7.22 -3.06 1.82
CA LYS A 77 -8.30 -4.06 1.74
C LYS A 77 -8.97 -4.37 3.08
N PRO A 78 -8.26 -4.43 4.23
CA PRO A 78 -8.89 -4.66 5.53
C PRO A 78 -10.09 -3.72 5.81
N PHE A 79 -10.04 -2.45 5.42
CA PHE A 79 -11.13 -1.51 5.64
C PHE A 79 -12.39 -1.84 4.80
N ILE A 80 -12.20 -2.26 3.54
CA ILE A 80 -13.29 -2.72 2.67
C ILE A 80 -13.91 -4.01 3.22
N TYR A 81 -13.07 -4.93 3.72
CA TYR A 81 -13.52 -6.22 4.23
C TYR A 81 -14.20 -6.05 5.59
N SER A 82 -13.74 -5.13 6.43
CA SER A 82 -14.43 -4.72 7.66
C SER A 82 -15.84 -4.20 7.35
N ALA A 83 -15.95 -3.32 6.33
CA ALA A 83 -17.24 -2.85 5.86
C ALA A 83 -18.12 -4.02 5.38
N ALA A 84 -17.58 -4.99 4.66
CA ALA A 84 -18.34 -6.17 4.24
C ALA A 84 -18.87 -6.97 5.42
N LEU A 85 -18.02 -7.26 6.41
CA LEU A 85 -18.39 -8.03 7.60
C LEU A 85 -19.52 -7.36 8.39
N ASP A 86 -19.46 -6.03 8.56
CA ASP A 86 -20.50 -5.25 9.23
C ASP A 86 -21.81 -5.13 8.43
N ASN A 87 -21.82 -5.58 7.17
CA ASN A 87 -22.97 -5.55 6.27
C ASN A 87 -23.46 -6.95 5.89
N GLY A 88 -23.27 -7.92 6.79
CA GLY A 88 -23.87 -9.26 6.68
C GLY A 88 -22.99 -10.29 5.97
N TYR A 89 -21.81 -9.91 5.48
CA TYR A 89 -20.83 -10.91 5.05
C TYR A 89 -20.20 -11.58 6.29
N THR A 90 -19.77 -12.81 6.11
CA THR A 90 -18.98 -13.55 7.10
C THR A 90 -17.64 -13.94 6.50
N ALA A 91 -16.68 -14.29 7.36
CA ALA A 91 -15.40 -14.86 6.93
C ALA A 91 -15.54 -16.11 6.02
N ALA A 92 -16.69 -16.80 6.08
CA ALA A 92 -17.01 -17.98 5.30
C ALA A 92 -17.83 -17.70 4.03
N THR A 93 -18.32 -16.47 3.83
CA THR A 93 -19.12 -16.11 2.66
C THR A 93 -18.30 -16.34 1.40
N LEU A 94 -18.91 -16.98 0.39
CA LEU A 94 -18.28 -17.24 -0.89
C LEU A 94 -18.45 -16.03 -1.81
N VAL A 95 -17.34 -15.58 -2.39
CA VAL A 95 -17.32 -14.51 -3.39
C VAL A 95 -16.49 -14.99 -4.59
N ASN A 96 -17.00 -14.73 -5.78
CA ASN A 96 -16.42 -15.26 -7.02
C ASN A 96 -15.18 -14.47 -7.46
N ASP A 97 -14.01 -15.08 -7.41
CA ASP A 97 -12.77 -14.59 -7.99
C ASP A 97 -12.69 -15.00 -9.48
N ALA A 98 -13.43 -14.27 -10.30
CA ALA A 98 -13.55 -14.47 -11.75
C ALA A 98 -13.46 -13.12 -12.48
N PRO A 99 -13.09 -13.08 -13.77
CA PRO A 99 -12.94 -11.85 -14.54
C PRO A 99 -14.11 -10.87 -14.38
N ILE A 100 -13.78 -9.58 -14.37
CA ILE A 100 -14.77 -8.49 -14.38
C ILE A 100 -14.41 -7.56 -15.53
N VAL A 101 -15.43 -7.12 -16.26
CA VAL A 101 -15.29 -6.11 -17.31
C VAL A 101 -16.29 -5.01 -16.98
N PHE A 102 -15.79 -3.80 -16.82
CA PHE A 102 -16.62 -2.61 -16.72
C PHE A 102 -16.49 -1.84 -18.03
N VAL A 103 -17.63 -1.56 -18.66
CA VAL A 103 -17.71 -0.80 -19.90
C VAL A 103 -18.36 0.53 -19.54
N ASP A 104 -17.67 1.62 -19.85
CA ASP A 104 -18.28 2.95 -19.83
C ASP A 104 -18.92 3.19 -21.20
N GLU A 105 -20.25 3.17 -21.25
CA GLU A 105 -21.03 3.31 -22.50
C GLU A 105 -20.83 4.67 -23.19
N TYR A 106 -20.32 5.68 -22.49
CA TYR A 106 -20.14 7.04 -23.01
C TYR A 106 -18.69 7.39 -23.33
N LEU A 107 -17.71 6.69 -22.74
CA LEU A 107 -16.29 7.05 -22.82
C LEU A 107 -15.42 6.08 -23.62
N ASP A 108 -16.00 5.04 -24.23
CA ASP A 108 -15.29 3.96 -24.96
C ASP A 108 -14.10 3.37 -24.17
N LYS A 109 -14.21 3.42 -22.84
CA LYS A 109 -13.18 2.96 -21.91
C LYS A 109 -13.65 1.68 -21.25
N VAL A 110 -12.90 0.61 -21.50
CA VAL A 110 -13.12 -0.70 -20.89
C VAL A 110 -12.10 -0.91 -19.76
N TRP A 111 -12.57 -1.00 -18.53
CA TRP A 111 -11.72 -1.33 -17.37
C TRP A 111 -11.80 -2.84 -17.08
N ARG A 112 -10.65 -3.51 -17.18
CA ARG A 112 -10.49 -4.95 -16.94
C ARG A 112 -9.46 -5.17 -15.82
N PRO A 113 -9.87 -5.03 -14.55
CA PRO A 113 -8.96 -5.27 -13.43
C PRO A 113 -8.46 -6.72 -13.45
N LYS A 114 -7.24 -6.93 -12.95
CA LYS A 114 -6.61 -8.26 -12.86
C LYS A 114 -6.06 -8.48 -11.46
N ASN A 115 -5.95 -9.75 -11.09
CA ASN A 115 -5.15 -10.16 -9.94
C ASN A 115 -3.66 -10.07 -10.29
N ASP A 116 -2.82 -9.85 -9.29
CA ASP A 116 -1.35 -9.83 -9.39
C ASP A 116 -0.77 -11.06 -10.12
N THR A 117 -1.35 -12.22 -9.84
CA THR A 117 -0.98 -13.54 -10.36
C THR A 117 -1.63 -13.87 -11.71
N ASN A 118 -2.53 -13.03 -12.22
CA ASN A 118 -3.33 -13.29 -13.43
C ASN A 118 -4.11 -14.62 -13.42
N THR A 119 -4.32 -15.24 -12.26
CA THR A 119 -5.12 -16.47 -12.08
C THR A 119 -6.52 -16.15 -11.57
N PHE A 120 -7.40 -17.15 -11.60
CA PHE A 120 -8.76 -17.12 -11.06
C PHE A 120 -8.97 -18.33 -10.17
N LEU A 121 -9.58 -18.13 -9.00
CA LEU A 121 -9.87 -19.21 -8.05
C LEU A 121 -11.35 -19.60 -8.03
N GLY A 122 -12.20 -18.90 -8.77
CA GLY A 122 -13.65 -19.11 -8.72
C GLY A 122 -14.23 -18.71 -7.36
N PRO A 123 -15.32 -19.34 -6.89
CA PRO A 123 -15.92 -19.05 -5.60
C PRO A 123 -14.97 -19.39 -4.44
N ILE A 124 -14.47 -18.36 -3.75
CA ILE A 124 -13.59 -18.50 -2.57
C ILE A 124 -14.17 -17.77 -1.36
N ARG A 125 -13.74 -18.17 -0.16
CA ARG A 125 -14.21 -17.53 1.08
C ARG A 125 -13.65 -16.11 1.22
N VAL A 126 -14.41 -15.19 1.84
CA VAL A 126 -13.95 -13.81 2.13
C VAL A 126 -12.60 -13.81 2.86
N ARG A 127 -12.41 -14.66 3.88
CA ARG A 127 -11.12 -14.76 4.58
C ARG A 127 -9.96 -15.14 3.65
N GLU A 128 -10.24 -16.01 2.68
CA GLU A 128 -9.25 -16.48 1.70
C GLU A 128 -8.91 -15.40 0.68
N ALA A 129 -9.93 -14.67 0.22
CA ALA A 129 -9.75 -13.55 -0.66
C ALA A 129 -8.88 -12.44 -0.03
N LEU A 130 -9.03 -12.18 1.27
CA LEU A 130 -8.23 -11.16 1.97
C LEU A 130 -6.75 -11.56 2.05
N TYR A 131 -6.44 -12.75 2.58
CA TYR A 131 -5.02 -13.14 2.76
C TYR A 131 -4.31 -13.38 1.43
N LYS A 132 -5.02 -13.85 0.38
CA LYS A 132 -4.48 -13.95 -0.98
C LYS A 132 -4.54 -12.63 -1.75
N SER A 133 -5.04 -11.55 -1.12
CA SER A 133 -5.17 -10.23 -1.72
C SER A 133 -5.86 -10.24 -3.10
N ARG A 134 -7.01 -10.92 -3.23
CA ARG A 134 -7.71 -11.04 -4.52
C ARG A 134 -8.43 -9.74 -4.89
N ASN A 135 -7.94 -9.07 -5.94
CA ASN A 135 -8.46 -7.78 -6.41
C ASN A 135 -9.92 -7.88 -6.85
N LEU A 136 -10.28 -8.95 -7.57
CA LEU A 136 -11.62 -9.11 -8.12
C LEU A 136 -12.67 -9.31 -7.02
N VAL A 137 -12.31 -10.01 -5.94
CA VAL A 137 -13.18 -10.14 -4.76
C VAL A 137 -13.32 -8.80 -4.04
N SER A 138 -12.24 -8.05 -3.83
CA SER A 138 -12.31 -6.72 -3.22
C SER A 138 -13.24 -5.78 -4.00
N ILE A 139 -13.16 -5.80 -5.33
CA ILE A 139 -14.04 -5.00 -6.21
C ILE A 139 -15.50 -5.43 -6.07
N ARG A 140 -15.78 -6.73 -6.03
CA ARG A 140 -17.15 -7.25 -5.85
C ARG A 140 -17.74 -6.87 -4.49
N LEU A 141 -16.93 -6.93 -3.42
CA LEU A 141 -17.35 -6.48 -2.11
C LEU A 141 -17.72 -5.00 -2.14
N LEU A 142 -16.83 -4.14 -2.65
CA LEU A 142 -17.11 -2.71 -2.77
C LEU A 142 -18.35 -2.42 -3.64
N GLN A 143 -18.50 -3.12 -4.77
CA GLN A 143 -19.65 -2.99 -5.64
C GLN A 143 -20.96 -3.40 -4.93
N SER A 144 -20.93 -4.50 -4.17
CA SER A 144 -22.09 -4.99 -3.41
C SER A 144 -22.48 -4.06 -2.26
N LEU A 145 -21.50 -3.40 -1.62
CA LEU A 145 -21.75 -2.47 -0.52
C LEU A 145 -22.21 -1.10 -1.01
N GLY A 146 -21.81 -0.73 -2.23
CA GLY A 146 -21.95 0.62 -2.77
C GLY A 146 -20.80 1.53 -2.33
N ILE A 147 -20.33 2.38 -3.25
CA ILE A 147 -19.15 3.22 -3.07
C ILE A 147 -19.36 4.23 -1.93
N ASP A 148 -20.44 5.00 -1.97
CA ASP A 148 -20.67 6.07 -0.98
C ASP A 148 -20.87 5.52 0.43
N ARG A 149 -21.66 4.43 0.58
CA ARG A 149 -21.82 3.73 1.86
C ARG A 149 -20.48 3.24 2.41
N THR A 150 -19.62 2.73 1.53
CA THR A 150 -18.30 2.23 1.91
C THR A 150 -17.37 3.38 2.31
N ILE A 151 -17.37 4.50 1.59
CA ILE A 151 -16.62 5.71 1.96
C ILE A 151 -17.08 6.24 3.32
N ASP A 152 -18.39 6.29 3.56
CA ASP A 152 -18.95 6.70 4.85
C ASP A 152 -18.50 5.79 5.99
N TYR A 153 -18.51 4.47 5.76
CA TYR A 153 -18.03 3.50 6.73
C TYR A 153 -16.52 3.67 7.01
N ILE A 154 -15.70 3.74 5.96
CA ILE A 154 -14.24 3.81 6.06
C ILE A 154 -13.79 5.13 6.69
N SER A 155 -14.50 6.24 6.48
CA SER A 155 -14.16 7.52 7.10
C SER A 155 -14.16 7.49 8.64
N LYS A 156 -14.84 6.51 9.26
CA LYS A 156 -14.85 6.30 10.72
C LYS A 156 -13.48 5.87 11.26
N PHE A 157 -12.59 5.35 10.40
CA PHE A 157 -11.21 5.00 10.76
C PHE A 157 -10.28 6.23 10.77
N GLY A 158 -10.79 7.44 10.48
CA GLY A 158 -10.01 8.68 10.49
C GLY A 158 -9.62 9.20 9.10
N PHE A 159 -9.95 8.47 8.03
CA PHE A 159 -9.66 8.90 6.67
C PHE A 159 -10.54 10.09 6.23
N ASN A 160 -9.92 11.09 5.61
CA ASN A 160 -10.65 12.17 4.96
C ASN A 160 -11.35 11.65 3.70
N LYS A 161 -12.67 11.83 3.62
CA LYS A 161 -13.49 11.41 2.46
C LYS A 161 -13.01 12.02 1.13
N GLN A 162 -12.38 13.19 1.16
CA GLN A 162 -11.86 13.84 -0.05
C GLN A 162 -10.65 13.12 -0.64
N ASP A 163 -9.91 12.36 0.17
CA ASP A 163 -8.76 11.55 -0.26
C ASP A 163 -9.17 10.15 -0.76
N LEU A 164 -10.47 9.82 -0.67
CA LEU A 164 -11.02 8.52 -1.08
C LEU A 164 -11.68 8.64 -2.47
N PRO A 165 -11.17 7.91 -3.49
CA PRO A 165 -11.76 7.96 -4.83
C PRO A 165 -13.18 7.38 -4.85
N ARG A 166 -14.11 8.12 -5.46
CA ARG A 166 -15.51 7.72 -5.64
C ARG A 166 -15.72 6.79 -6.83
N ASN A 167 -14.92 5.73 -6.92
CA ASN A 167 -15.03 4.72 -7.96
C ASN A 167 -14.51 3.36 -7.44
N LEU A 168 -14.69 2.30 -8.23
CA LEU A 168 -14.32 0.94 -7.82
C LEU A 168 -12.81 0.71 -7.65
N SER A 169 -11.96 1.63 -8.11
CA SER A 169 -10.52 1.53 -7.88
C SER A 169 -10.15 1.67 -6.40
N LEU A 170 -11.04 2.25 -5.57
CA LEU A 170 -10.88 2.31 -4.11
C LEU A 170 -10.61 0.91 -3.51
N ALA A 171 -11.24 -0.14 -4.05
CA ALA A 171 -11.02 -1.52 -3.61
C ALA A 171 -9.58 -2.04 -3.84
N LEU A 172 -8.80 -1.33 -4.67
CA LEU A 172 -7.40 -1.62 -4.98
C LEU A 172 -6.43 -0.72 -4.19
N GLY A 173 -6.94 0.14 -3.30
CA GLY A 173 -6.13 1.04 -2.48
C GLY A 173 -5.50 2.18 -3.27
N THR A 174 -6.26 2.78 -4.20
CA THR A 174 -5.83 3.95 -4.99
C THR A 174 -6.02 5.29 -4.27
N ALA A 175 -6.57 5.27 -3.05
CA ALA A 175 -6.58 6.43 -2.15
C ALA A 175 -5.16 6.95 -1.90
N THR A 176 -5.03 8.25 -1.60
CA THR A 176 -3.72 8.87 -1.34
C THR A 176 -3.59 9.22 0.13
N LEU A 177 -2.85 8.39 0.88
CA LEU A 177 -2.81 8.41 2.35
C LEU A 177 -1.36 8.41 2.85
N THR A 178 -1.15 8.97 4.02
CA THR A 178 0.13 8.96 4.74
C THR A 178 0.25 7.70 5.60
N PRO A 179 1.47 7.26 5.95
CA PRO A 179 1.66 6.15 6.88
C PRO A 179 0.98 6.35 8.25
N MET A 180 0.85 7.59 8.73
CA MET A 180 0.14 7.89 9.99
C MET A 180 -1.38 7.68 9.88
N GLU A 181 -1.96 7.85 8.70
CA GLU A 181 -3.40 7.64 8.49
C GLU A 181 -3.76 6.15 8.36
N ILE A 182 -2.81 5.30 7.94
CA ILE A 182 -3.00 3.85 7.73
C ILE A 182 -2.86 3.08 9.04
#